data_AF-A0A533QH37-F1
#
_entry.id   AF-A0A533QH37-F1
#
_cell.length_a   1.000
_cell.length_b   1.000
_cell.length_c   1.000
_cell.angle_alpha   90.00
_cell.angle_beta   90.00
_cell.angle_gamma   90.00
#
_symmetry.space_group_name_H-M   'P 1'
#
loop_
_entity.id
_entity.type
_entity.pdbx_description
1 polymer ?
#
loop_
_entity_poly.entity_id
_entity_poly.type
_entity_poly.pdbx_seq_one_letter_code
_entity_poly.pdbx_strand_id
1 'polypeptide(L)'
;MRRRDGAASLLGQEIEILMRERQRLLQVVGATAALIASLDTRDLPSASVRAADLVASAINELSDESLRDALAAAHARIDDVCAVTG
;
A
#
# COMPACT_ATOMS: atom_id res chain seq x y z
N MET A 1 -12.71 13.97 37.25
CA MET A 1 -12.78 13.03 36.11
C MET A 1 -11.93 13.43 34.89
N ARG A 2 -10.96 14.36 34.97
CA ARG A 2 -10.21 14.93 33.83
C ARG A 2 -9.10 14.06 33.20
N ARG A 3 -8.69 12.94 33.81
CA ARG A 3 -7.53 12.14 33.34
C ARG A 3 -7.88 11.12 32.24
N ARG A 4 -9.14 10.65 32.19
CA ARG A 4 -9.59 9.67 31.19
C ARG A 4 -9.77 10.30 29.80
N ASP A 5 -10.20 11.56 29.76
CA ASP A 5 -10.42 12.29 28.51
C ASP A 5 -9.09 12.53 27.75
N GLY A 6 -8.00 12.80 28.48
CA GLY A 6 -6.67 12.96 27.90
C GLY A 6 -6.10 11.66 27.32
N ALA A 7 -6.29 10.53 28.00
CA ALA A 7 -5.84 9.22 27.49
C ALA A 7 -6.62 8.80 26.24
N ALA A 8 -7.94 9.03 26.22
CA ALA A 8 -8.77 8.76 25.04
C ALA A 8 -8.35 9.62 23.84
N SER A 9 -8.03 10.90 24.06
CA SER A 9 -7.54 11.78 23.00
C SER A 9 -6.18 11.34 22.46
N LEU A 10 -5.25 10.92 23.32
CA LEU A 10 -3.93 10.43 22.90
C LEU A 10 -4.02 9.12 22.11
N LEU A 11 -4.86 8.18 22.57
CA LEU A 11 -5.09 6.91 21.85
C LEU A 11 -5.75 7.14 20.48
N GLY A 12 -6.70 8.07 20.38
CA GLY A 12 -7.32 8.43 19.10
C GLY A 12 -6.31 8.98 18.11
N GLN A 13 -5.38 9.82 18.57
CA GLN A 13 -4.33 10.38 17.74
C GLN A 13 -3.33 9.32 17.26
N GLU A 14 -2.99 8.35 18.11
CA GLU A 14 -2.11 7.23 17.74
C GLU A 14 -2.76 6.33 16.68
N ILE A 15 -4.06 6.02 16.85
CA ILE A 15 -4.81 5.26 15.85
C ILE A 15 -4.82 6.00 14.51
N GLU A 16 -5.01 7.32 14.52
CA GLU A 16 -5.00 8.11 13.29
C GLU A 16 -3.64 8.06 12.58
N ILE A 17 -2.53 8.10 13.34
CA ILE A 17 -1.17 7.93 12.80
C ILE A 17 -1.04 6.54 12.17
N LEU A 18 -1.44 5.48 12.88
CA LEU A 18 -1.39 4.10 12.38
C LEU A 18 -2.26 3.90 11.14
N MET A 19 -3.45 4.50 11.08
CA MET A 19 -4.33 4.42 9.91
C MET A 19 -3.71 5.11 8.70
N ARG A 20 -3.09 6.27 8.88
CA ARG A 20 -2.35 6.96 7.81
C ARG A 20 -1.18 6.12 7.31
N GLU A 21 -0.43 5.49 8.21
CA GLU A 21 0.71 4.68 7.82
C GLU A 21 0.28 3.41 7.09
N ARG A 22 -0.78 2.74 7.57
CA ARG A 22 -1.43 1.63 6.84
C ARG A 22 -1.81 2.05 5.43
N GLN A 23 -2.42 3.22 5.27
CA GLN A 23 -2.82 3.70 3.95
C GLN A 23 -1.63 3.90 3.00
N ARG A 24 -0.52 4.45 3.50
CA ARG A 24 0.71 4.58 2.71
C ARG A 24 1.28 3.24 2.28
N LEU A 25 1.31 2.27 3.20
CA LEU A 25 1.78 0.92 2.89
C LEU A 25 0.88 0.26 1.83
N LEU A 26 -0.44 0.38 1.95
CA LEU A 26 -1.38 -0.11 0.95
C LEU A 26 -1.15 0.51 -0.43
N GLN A 27 -0.86 1.81 -0.49
CA GLN A 27 -0.52 2.49 -1.76
C GLN A 27 0.76 1.91 -2.38
N VAL A 28 1.81 1.69 -1.59
CA VAL A 28 3.09 1.13 -2.08
C VAL A 28 2.90 -0.31 -2.55
N VAL A 29 2.19 -1.12 -1.78
CA VAL A 29 1.88 -2.51 -2.13
C VAL A 29 1.05 -2.58 -3.41
N GLY A 30 0.01 -1.74 -3.54
CA GLY A 30 -0.84 -1.70 -4.72
C GLY A 30 -0.08 -1.26 -5.97
N ALA A 31 0.76 -0.23 -5.86
CA ALA A 31 1.62 0.23 -6.96
C ALA A 31 2.62 -0.87 -7.38
N THR A 32 3.15 -1.61 -6.41
CA THR A 32 4.07 -2.73 -6.66
C THR A 32 3.35 -3.91 -7.32
N ALA A 33 2.13 -4.21 -6.90
CA ALA A 33 1.30 -5.26 -7.53
C ALA A 33 0.93 -4.90 -8.97
N ALA A 34 0.55 -3.66 -9.24
CA ALA A 34 0.32 -3.17 -10.60
C ALA A 34 1.60 -3.24 -11.45
N LEU A 35 2.75 -2.89 -10.88
CA LEU A 35 4.05 -3.01 -11.57
C LEU A 35 4.34 -4.47 -11.93
N ILE A 36 4.20 -5.41 -10.99
CA ILE A 36 4.40 -6.85 -11.25
C ILE A 36 3.43 -7.35 -12.32
N ALA A 37 2.17 -6.93 -12.29
CA ALA A 37 1.19 -7.29 -13.32
C ALA A 37 1.55 -6.73 -14.71
N SER A 38 2.30 -5.62 -14.78
CA SER A 38 2.77 -5.02 -16.03
C SER A 38 4.12 -5.55 -16.53
N LEU A 39 4.84 -6.32 -15.71
CA LEU A 39 6.14 -6.87 -16.07
C LEU A 39 5.97 -8.12 -16.95
N ASP A 40 6.67 -8.15 -18.09
CA ASP A 40 6.82 -9.37 -18.89
C ASP A 40 8.08 -10.13 -18.44
N THR A 41 7.90 -11.36 -17.96
CA THR A 41 8.98 -12.24 -17.50
C THR A 41 10.03 -12.53 -18.58
N ARG A 42 9.68 -12.35 -19.86
CA ARG A 42 10.58 -12.56 -21.00
C ARG A 42 11.61 -11.44 -21.18
N ASP A 43 11.30 -10.24 -20.68
CA ASP A 43 12.14 -9.05 -20.79
C ASP A 43 12.86 -8.70 -19.47
N LEU A 44 12.62 -9.48 -18.41
CA LEU A 44 13.22 -9.27 -17.10
C LEU A 44 14.69 -9.71 -17.07
N PRO A 45 15.64 -8.83 -16.69
CA PRO A 45 17.02 -9.22 -16.46
C PRO A 45 17.11 -10.30 -15.39
N SER A 46 17.98 -11.29 -15.57
CA SER A 46 18.17 -12.40 -14.61
C SER A 46 18.47 -11.94 -13.18
N ALA A 47 19.10 -10.78 -13.02
CA ALA A 47 19.35 -10.14 -11.72
C ALA A 47 18.07 -9.66 -11.02
N SER A 48 17.03 -9.31 -11.77
CA SER A 48 15.75 -8.77 -11.27
C SER A 48 14.71 -9.86 -11.02
N VAL A 49 14.87 -11.05 -11.62
CA VAL A 49 13.92 -12.18 -11.49
C VAL A 49 13.70 -12.56 -10.02
N ARG A 50 14.78 -12.72 -9.23
CA ARG A 50 14.63 -13.07 -7.81
C ARG A 50 13.92 -12.00 -6.99
N ALA A 51 14.11 -10.72 -7.35
CA ALA A 51 13.44 -9.62 -6.65
C ALA A 51 11.95 -9.59 -7.00
N ALA A 52 11.60 -9.82 -8.27
CA ALA A 52 10.23 -9.97 -8.72
C ALA A 52 9.53 -11.18 -8.07
N ASP A 53 10.20 -12.32 -7.98
CA ASP A 53 9.67 -13.53 -7.32
C ASP A 53 9.38 -13.29 -5.83
N LEU A 54 10.30 -12.64 -5.11
CA LEU A 54 10.12 -12.29 -3.70
C LEU A 54 8.89 -11.40 -3.49
N VAL A 55 8.73 -10.39 -4.35
CA VAL A 55 7.60 -9.47 -4.28
C VAL A 55 6.30 -10.17 -4.67
N ALA A 56 6.30 -11.01 -5.70
CA ALA A 56 5.13 -11.79 -6.10
C ALA A 56 4.68 -12.75 -4.98
N SER A 57 5.62 -13.43 -4.31
CA SER A 57 5.32 -14.28 -3.15
C SER A 57 4.71 -13.47 -2.01
N ALA A 58 5.30 -12.33 -1.66
CA ALA A 58 4.80 -11.47 -0.59
C ALA A 58 3.41 -10.90 -0.90
N ILE A 59 3.13 -10.57 -2.17
CA ILE A 59 1.80 -10.12 -2.61
C ILE A 59 0.78 -11.27 -2.53
N ASN A 60 1.17 -12.48 -2.91
CA ASN A 60 0.28 -13.66 -2.83
C ASN A 60 -0.02 -14.11 -1.41
N GLU A 61 0.78 -13.71 -0.42
CA GLU A 61 0.53 -13.96 1.00
C GLU A 61 -0.49 -12.98 1.62
N LEU A 62 -0.79 -11.87 0.94
CA LEU A 62 -1.80 -10.92 1.39
C LEU A 62 -3.21 -11.52 1.27
N SER A 63 -4.13 -11.11 2.15
CA SER A 63 -5.53 -11.45 1.98
C SER A 63 -6.13 -10.76 0.76
N ASP A 64 -7.12 -11.39 0.10
CA ASP A 64 -7.84 -10.82 -1.04
C ASP A 64 -8.45 -9.45 -0.75
N GLU A 65 -8.85 -9.22 0.50
CA GLU A 65 -9.35 -7.92 0.97
C GLU A 65 -8.21 -6.88 1.01
N SER A 66 -7.06 -7.22 1.61
CA SER A 66 -5.92 -6.31 1.68
C SER A 66 -5.34 -5.99 0.31
N LEU A 67 -5.35 -6.96 -0.62
CA LEU A 67 -4.91 -6.75 -1.99
C LEU A 67 -5.85 -5.79 -2.73
N ARG A 68 -7.16 -5.95 -2.57
CA ARG A 68 -8.15 -5.03 -3.14
C ARG A 68 -8.02 -3.62 -2.56
N ASP A 69 -7.87 -3.51 -1.25
CA ASP A 69 -7.60 -2.24 -0.57
C ASP A 69 -6.32 -1.57 -1.12
N ALA A 70 -5.25 -2.34 -1.30
CA ALA A 70 -3.97 -1.86 -1.81
C ALA A 70 -4.10 -1.33 -3.25
N LEU A 71 -4.73 -2.11 -4.13
CA LEU A 71 -4.98 -1.70 -5.51
C LEU A 71 -5.86 -0.46 -5.58
N ALA A 72 -6.95 -0.40 -4.81
CA ALA A 72 -7.82 0.78 -4.75
C ALA A 72 -7.05 2.02 -4.26
N ALA A 73 -6.23 1.86 -3.23
CA ALA A 73 -5.40 2.94 -2.69
C ALA A 73 -4.38 3.46 -3.70
N ALA A 74 -3.75 2.58 -4.48
CA ALA A 74 -2.80 2.95 -5.52
C ALA A 74 -3.47 3.69 -6.69
N HIS A 75 -4.62 3.20 -7.16
CA HIS A 75 -5.39 3.86 -8.23
C HIS A 75 -5.84 5.26 -7.81
N ALA A 76 -6.42 5.39 -6.61
CA ALA A 76 -6.84 6.69 -6.07
C ALA A 76 -5.68 7.70 -6.05
N ARG A 77 -4.48 7.25 -5.71
CA ARG A 77 -3.28 8.10 -5.70
C ARG A 77 -2.84 8.54 -7.11
N ILE A 78 -3.03 7.69 -8.11
CA ILE A 78 -2.70 8.01 -9.51
C ILE A 78 -3.69 9.05 -10.04
N ASP A 79 -4.97 8.87 -9.74
CA ASP A 79 -6.04 9.82 -10.12
C ASP A 79 -5.83 11.18 -9.44
N ASP A 80 -5.51 11.20 -8.15
CA ASP A 80 -5.21 12.43 -7.39
C ASP A 80 -4.01 13.20 -7.96
N VAL A 81 -2.94 12.48 -8.33
CA VAL A 81 -1.74 13.11 -8.92
C VAL A 81 -2.06 13.69 -10.30
N CYS A 82 -2.83 12.97 -11.12
CA CYS A 82 -3.19 13.42 -12.46
C CYS A 82 -4.11 14.66 -12.42
N ALA A 83 -5.05 14.70 -11.47
CA ALA A 83 -5.96 15.83 -11.25
C ALA A 83 -5.25 17.12 -10.77
N VAL A 84 -4.09 17.01 -10.12
CA VAL A 84 -3.29 18.17 -9.67
C VAL A 84 -2.44 18.76 -10.80
N THR A 85 -2.18 17.99 -11.86
CA THR A 85 -1.34 18.40 -13.00
C THR A 85 -2.10 18.83 -14.25
N GLY A 86 -3.44 18.80 -14.22
CA GLY A 86 -4.34 19.16 -15.33
C GLY A 86 -4.89 20.57 -15.26
#